data_AF-A0A352RFW6-F1
#
_entry.id   AF-A0A352RFW6-F1
#
_cell.length_a   1.000
_cell.length_b   1.000
_cell.length_c   1.000
_cell.angle_alpha   90.00
_cell.angle_beta   90.00
_cell.angle_gamma   90.00
#
_symmetry.space_group_name_H-M   'P 1'
#
loop_
_entity.id
_entity.type
_entity.pdbx_description
1 polymer ?
#
loop_
_entity_poly.entity_id
_entity_poly.type
_entity_poly.pdbx_seq_one_letter_code
_entity_poly.pdbx_strand_id
1 'polypeptide(L)'
;LMAQVDKVILEKGYGCEVELVSGATMPTFASMDEKGKPDVAAEQWANAVREPLAKAVSEGRLHIANEAPITGLGEGWWIPPATAKKYPQFKTALDILKRPDLFPYKEDPSKG
;
A
#
# COMPACT_ATOMS: atom_id res chain seq x y z
N LEU A 1 -9.49 3.39 -9.15
CA LEU A 1 -9.34 3.80 -7.74
C LEU A 1 -10.58 3.36 -6.98
N MET A 2 -10.44 2.54 -5.94
CA MET A 2 -11.58 2.01 -5.17
C MET A 2 -12.47 3.12 -4.59
N ALA A 3 -11.88 4.24 -4.18
CA ALA A 3 -12.63 5.39 -3.64
C ALA A 3 -13.73 5.94 -4.56
N GLN A 4 -13.58 5.81 -5.89
CA GLN A 4 -14.62 6.22 -6.84
C GLN A 4 -15.82 5.27 -6.82
N VAL A 5 -15.56 3.97 -6.63
CA VAL A 5 -16.61 2.95 -6.49
C VAL A 5 -17.36 3.18 -5.18
N ASP A 6 -16.63 3.38 -4.08
CA ASP A 6 -17.23 3.68 -2.76
C ASP A 6 -18.10 4.94 -2.82
N LYS A 7 -17.61 6.03 -3.44
CA LYS A 7 -18.38 7.25 -3.65
C LYS A 7 -19.69 6.99 -4.38
N VAL A 8 -19.67 6.25 -5.49
CA VAL A 8 -20.90 5.93 -6.24
C VAL A 8 -21.88 5.14 -5.38
N ILE A 9 -21.40 4.14 -4.62
CA ILE A 9 -22.24 3.34 -3.73
C ILE A 9 -22.84 4.20 -2.61
N LEU A 10 -22.04 5.02 -1.95
CA LEU A 10 -22.48 5.89 -0.86
C LEU A 10 -23.45 6.97 -1.34
N GLU A 11 -23.17 7.65 -2.45
CA GLU A 11 -24.04 8.69 -3.00
C GLU A 11 -25.35 8.11 -3.57
N LYS A 12 -25.28 7.04 -4.38
CA LYS A 12 -26.45 6.50 -5.09
C LYS A 12 -27.23 5.46 -4.29
N GLY A 13 -26.55 4.68 -3.47
CA GLY A 13 -27.16 3.61 -2.67
C GLY A 13 -27.63 4.08 -1.29
N TYR A 14 -26.93 5.05 -0.70
CA TYR A 14 -27.19 5.47 0.68
C TYR A 14 -27.53 6.97 0.83
N GLY A 15 -27.48 7.75 -0.25
CA GLY A 15 -27.83 9.18 -0.23
C GLY A 15 -26.83 10.05 0.52
N CYS A 16 -25.60 9.58 0.72
CA CYS A 16 -24.55 10.34 1.39
C CYS A 16 -24.04 11.47 0.49
N GLU A 17 -23.62 12.58 1.10
CA GLU A 17 -22.76 13.56 0.45
C GLU A 17 -21.30 13.10 0.62
N VAL A 18 -20.58 12.94 -0.50
CA VAL A 18 -19.22 12.38 -0.48
C VAL A 18 -18.24 13.32 -1.17
N GLU A 19 -17.20 13.72 -0.45
CA GLU A 19 -16.03 14.40 -0.99
C GLU A 19 -14.87 13.41 -1.13
N LEU A 20 -14.16 13.47 -2.27
CA LEU A 20 -12.93 12.72 -2.45
C LEU A 20 -11.74 13.60 -2.11
N VAL A 21 -10.97 13.19 -1.11
CA VAL A 21 -9.73 13.86 -0.71
C VAL A 21 -8.55 13.12 -1.33
N SER A 22 -7.68 13.86 -2.03
CA SER A 22 -6.42 13.30 -2.52
C SER A 22 -5.50 13.00 -1.33
N GLY A 23 -4.92 11.80 -1.32
CA GLY A 23 -4.06 11.35 -0.23
C GLY A 23 -2.99 10.38 -0.70
N ALA A 24 -2.17 9.95 0.24
CA ALA A 24 -1.17 8.91 0.06
C ALA A 24 -1.12 8.06 1.33
N THR A 25 -0.61 6.82 1.23
CA THR A 25 -0.69 5.80 2.31
C THR A 25 -0.31 6.34 3.69
N MET A 26 0.84 6.99 3.81
CA MET A 26 1.33 7.52 5.09
C MET A 26 0.54 8.74 5.59
N PRO A 27 0.36 9.83 4.81
CA PRO A 27 -0.37 10.99 5.29
C PRO A 27 -1.87 10.72 5.50
N THR A 28 -2.50 9.85 4.71
CA THR A 28 -3.89 9.43 4.93
C THR A 28 -4.01 8.69 6.26
N PHE A 29 -3.17 7.68 6.51
CA PHE A 29 -3.17 6.97 7.79
C PHE A 29 -2.97 7.94 8.97
N ALA A 30 -1.93 8.78 8.93
CA ALA A 30 -1.64 9.72 10.03
C ALA A 30 -2.81 10.69 10.27
N SER A 31 -3.41 11.24 9.21
CA SER A 31 -4.55 12.15 9.33
C SER A 31 -5.79 11.44 9.89
N MET A 32 -6.06 10.21 9.47
CA MET A 32 -7.18 9.43 10.03
C MET A 32 -6.94 9.15 11.52
N ASP A 33 -5.73 8.75 11.88
CA ASP A 33 -5.37 8.35 13.23
C ASP A 33 -5.37 9.52 14.23
N GLU A 34 -4.95 10.70 13.79
CA GLU A 34 -4.83 11.89 14.65
C GLU A 34 -6.08 12.79 14.61
N LYS A 35 -6.76 12.87 13.46
CA LYS A 35 -7.79 13.88 13.19
C LYS A 35 -9.14 13.28 12.82
N GLY A 36 -9.23 11.96 12.70
CA GLY A 36 -10.45 11.27 12.26
C GLY A 36 -10.87 11.61 10.83
N LYS A 37 -9.94 12.08 9.99
CA LYS A 37 -10.23 12.47 8.59
C LYS A 37 -9.15 11.97 7.63
N PRO A 38 -9.50 11.47 6.43
CA PRO A 38 -10.87 11.24 5.94
C PRO A 38 -11.60 10.14 6.73
N ASP A 39 -12.93 10.10 6.63
CA ASP A 39 -13.73 9.14 7.40
C ASP A 39 -13.50 7.69 6.94
N VAL A 40 -13.17 7.51 5.65
CA VAL A 40 -12.94 6.20 5.03
C VAL A 40 -11.69 6.25 4.14
N ALA A 41 -10.78 5.29 4.33
CA ALA A 41 -9.78 4.94 3.33
C ALA A 41 -10.27 3.73 2.53
N ALA A 42 -10.58 3.95 1.25
CA ALA A 42 -11.11 2.93 0.35
C ALA A 42 -10.16 1.75 0.12
N GLU A 43 -8.86 1.98 0.28
CA GLU A 43 -7.81 0.98 0.14
C GLU A 43 -6.62 1.39 1.02
N GLN A 44 -6.24 0.52 1.97
CA GLN A 44 -5.10 0.75 2.86
C GLN A 44 -4.18 -0.47 2.85
N TRP A 45 -2.99 -0.31 2.27
CA TRP A 45 -1.93 -1.31 2.32
C TRP A 45 -1.24 -1.23 3.68
N ALA A 46 -1.57 -2.17 4.57
CA ALA A 46 -1.21 -2.10 5.98
C ALA A 46 0.28 -2.30 6.28
N ASN A 47 1.05 -2.92 5.38
CA ASN A 47 2.45 -3.27 5.63
C ASN A 47 3.32 -2.07 6.05
N ALA A 48 3.13 -0.91 5.41
CA ALA A 48 3.90 0.30 5.69
C ALA A 48 3.58 0.93 7.06
N VAL A 49 2.42 0.59 7.66
CA VAL A 49 1.91 1.18 8.90
C VAL A 49 1.41 0.11 9.87
N ARG A 50 1.93 -1.12 9.80
CA ARG A 50 1.33 -2.29 10.46
C ARG A 50 1.21 -2.12 11.98
N GLU A 51 2.31 -1.73 12.61
CA GLU A 51 2.37 -1.52 14.06
C GLU A 51 1.50 -0.36 14.54
N PRO A 52 1.62 0.87 13.97
CA PRO A 52 0.77 1.97 14.40
C PRO A 52 -0.71 1.74 14.06
N LEU A 53 -1.05 1.06 12.95
CA LEU A 53 -2.42 0.68 12.63
C LEU A 53 -3.00 -0.30 13.65
N ALA A 54 -2.25 -1.34 14.02
CA ALA A 54 -2.69 -2.29 15.04
C ALA A 54 -2.98 -1.59 16.38
N LYS A 55 -2.12 -0.64 16.77
CA LYS A 55 -2.32 0.18 17.97
C LYS A 55 -3.60 1.02 17.85
N ALA A 56 -3.76 1.76 16.76
CA ALA A 56 -4.92 2.60 16.50
C ALA A 56 -6.25 1.83 16.57
N VAL A 57 -6.27 0.61 16.00
CA VAL A 57 -7.44 -0.28 16.06
C VAL A 57 -7.70 -0.78 17.48
N SER A 58 -6.65 -1.18 18.22
CA SER A 58 -6.80 -1.64 19.61
C SER A 58 -7.32 -0.56 20.56
N GLU A 59 -7.01 0.70 20.28
CA GLU A 59 -7.47 1.88 21.03
C GLU A 59 -8.85 2.37 20.56
N GLY A 60 -9.43 1.75 19.53
CA GLY A 60 -10.71 2.14 18.94
C GLY A 60 -10.68 3.47 18.19
N ARG A 61 -9.49 3.98 17.84
CA ARG A 61 -9.32 5.21 17.06
C ARG A 61 -9.57 4.98 15.57
N LEU A 62 -9.28 3.78 15.08
CA LEU A 62 -9.57 3.34 13.71
C LEU A 62 -10.32 2.01 13.73
N HIS A 63 -11.11 1.77 12.69
CA HIS A 63 -11.87 0.54 12.52
C HIS A 63 -11.60 -0.08 11.15
N ILE A 64 -11.50 -1.41 11.11
CA ILE A 64 -11.36 -2.17 9.87
C ILE A 64 -12.77 -2.52 9.39
N ALA A 65 -13.24 -1.86 8.34
CA ALA A 65 -14.58 -2.10 7.78
C ALA A 65 -14.67 -3.41 6.97
N ASN A 66 -13.54 -3.87 6.41
CA ASN A 66 -13.45 -5.11 5.68
C ASN A 66 -12.18 -5.86 6.08
N GLU A 67 -12.36 -6.96 6.82
CA GLU A 67 -11.25 -7.82 7.28
C GLU A 67 -10.82 -8.84 6.21
N ALA A 68 -11.57 -8.95 5.10
CA ALA A 68 -11.23 -9.88 4.04
C ALA A 68 -9.94 -9.42 3.33
N PRO A 69 -8.97 -10.31 3.12
CA PRO A 69 -7.78 -9.96 2.37
C PRO A 69 -8.15 -9.67 0.91
N ILE A 70 -7.48 -8.69 0.31
CA ILE A 70 -7.52 -8.54 -1.15
C ILE A 70 -6.80 -9.75 -1.75
N THR A 71 -7.54 -10.64 -2.40
CA THR A 71 -6.99 -11.88 -2.94
C THR A 71 -6.27 -11.62 -4.27
N GLY A 72 -5.22 -12.40 -4.54
CA GLY A 72 -4.47 -12.33 -5.80
C GLY A 72 -3.50 -11.15 -5.92
N LEU A 73 -3.39 -10.29 -4.91
CA LEU A 73 -2.44 -9.18 -4.86
C LEU A 73 -1.44 -9.36 -3.73
N GLY A 74 -0.28 -8.71 -3.86
CA GLY A 74 0.75 -8.71 -2.84
C GLY A 74 1.68 -7.51 -2.99
N GLU A 75 2.14 -6.99 -1.86
CA GLU A 75 3.13 -5.91 -1.84
C GLU A 75 4.50 -6.52 -1.53
N GLY A 76 5.51 -6.12 -2.31
CA GLY A 76 6.84 -6.67 -2.18
C GLY A 76 7.73 -6.34 -3.36
N TRP A 77 8.87 -7.02 -3.42
CA TRP A 77 9.85 -6.87 -4.49
C TRP A 77 9.50 -7.83 -5.62
N TRP A 78 9.38 -7.28 -6.84
CA TRP A 78 9.02 -8.04 -8.03
C TRP A 78 10.11 -7.91 -9.08
N ILE A 79 10.40 -9.01 -9.77
CA ILE A 79 11.22 -9.00 -10.98
C ILE A 79 10.39 -9.47 -12.17
N PRO A 80 10.60 -8.92 -13.38
CA PRO A 80 9.93 -9.40 -14.58
C PRO A 80 10.25 -10.89 -14.85
N PRO A 81 9.34 -11.66 -15.49
CA PRO A 81 9.60 -13.05 -15.85
C PRO A 81 10.87 -13.24 -16.70
N ALA A 82 11.17 -12.29 -17.59
CA ALA A 82 12.39 -12.30 -18.38
C ALA A 82 13.66 -12.18 -17.51
N THR A 83 13.62 -11.34 -16.48
CA THR A 83 14.70 -11.19 -15.50
C THR A 83 14.89 -12.47 -14.70
N ALA A 84 13.79 -13.09 -14.23
CA ALA A 84 13.83 -14.37 -13.52
C ALA A 84 14.40 -15.51 -14.39
N LYS A 85 14.06 -15.54 -15.69
CA LYS A 85 14.59 -16.52 -16.64
C LYS A 85 16.09 -16.30 -16.92
N LYS A 86 16.52 -15.04 -17.03
CA LYS A 86 17.92 -14.68 -17.29
C LYS A 86 18.81 -14.92 -16.06
N TYR A 87 18.28 -14.68 -14.87
CA TYR A 87 18.99 -14.82 -13.60
C TYR A 87 18.25 -15.81 -12.69
N PRO A 88 18.28 -17.13 -13.00
CA PRO A 88 17.53 -18.13 -12.24
C PRO A 88 17.95 -18.23 -10.77
N GLN A 89 19.13 -17.72 -10.41
CA GLN A 89 19.63 -17.62 -9.04
C GLN A 89 18.95 -16.54 -8.19
N PHE A 90 18.19 -15.60 -8.78
CA PHE A 90 17.44 -14.60 -8.04
C PHE A 90 16.19 -15.22 -7.41
N LYS A 91 16.38 -15.81 -6.22
CA LYS A 91 15.29 -16.42 -5.43
C LYS A 91 14.83 -15.55 -4.28
N THR A 92 15.70 -14.66 -3.80
CA THR A 92 15.43 -13.73 -2.70
C THR A 92 15.86 -12.31 -3.06
N ALA A 93 15.33 -11.32 -2.36
CA ALA A 93 15.81 -9.94 -2.48
C ALA A 93 17.31 -9.82 -2.16
N LEU A 94 17.83 -10.65 -1.24
CA LEU A 94 19.25 -10.70 -0.90
C LEU A 94 20.13 -11.16 -2.07
N ASP A 95 19.61 -12.02 -2.97
CA ASP A 95 20.36 -12.44 -4.16
C ASP A 95 20.49 -11.30 -5.17
N ILE A 96 19.49 -10.43 -5.24
CA ILE A 96 19.49 -9.23 -6.08
C ILE A 96 20.46 -8.18 -5.50
N LEU A 97 20.42 -7.95 -4.19
CA LEU A 97 21.29 -6.99 -3.51
C LEU A 97 22.79 -7.33 -3.63
N LYS A 98 23.14 -8.60 -3.86
CA LYS A 98 24.53 -9.03 -4.15
C LYS A 98 25.00 -8.65 -5.56
N ARG A 99 24.11 -8.12 -6.42
CA ARG A 99 24.39 -7.78 -7.83
C ARG A 99 24.04 -6.34 -8.17
N PRO A 100 24.64 -5.35 -7.48
CA PRO A 100 24.43 -3.93 -7.81
C PRO A 100 24.86 -3.60 -9.25
N ASP A 101 25.81 -4.36 -9.81
CA ASP A 101 26.28 -4.24 -11.20
C ASP A 101 25.18 -4.46 -12.25
N LEU A 102 24.09 -5.12 -11.90
CA LEU A 102 22.95 -5.35 -12.78
C LEU A 102 21.90 -4.23 -12.73
N PHE A 103 22.01 -3.32 -11.76
CA PHE A 103 21.06 -2.24 -11.50
C PHE A 103 21.80 -0.91 -11.24
N PRO A 104 22.73 -0.47 -12.11
CA PRO A 104 23.60 0.65 -11.78
C PRO A 104 22.82 1.94 -11.48
N TYR A 105 23.04 2.49 -10.28
CA TYR A 105 22.48 3.78 -9.89
C TYR A 105 23.09 4.90 -10.73
N LYS A 106 22.26 5.86 -11.18
CA LYS A 106 22.66 6.89 -12.14
C LYS A 106 23.78 7.80 -11.63
N GLU A 107 23.82 8.09 -10.33
CA GLU A 107 24.80 9.00 -9.75
C GLU A 107 26.04 8.28 -9.23
N ASP A 108 25.94 6.97 -8.97
CA ASP A 108 27.04 6.13 -8.46
C ASP A 108 26.88 4.69 -8.98
N PRO A 109 27.49 4.33 -10.13
CA PRO A 109 27.32 3.01 -10.74
C PRO A 109 27.84 1.84 -9.91
N SER A 110 28.58 2.10 -8.83
CA SER A 110 29.00 1.05 -7.89
C SER A 110 27.85 0.60 -6.96
N LYS A 111 26.76 1.38 -6.92
CA LYS A 111 25.53 1.09 -6.20
C LYS A 111 24.45 0.57 -7.15
N GLY A 112 23.59 -0.29 -6.59
CA GLY A 112 22.37 -0.77 -7.23
C GLY A 112 21.22 0.22 -7.13
#